data_AF-A0ABD2LQP9-F1
#
_entry.id   AF-A0ABD2LQP9-F1
#
_cell.length_a   1.000
_cell.length_b   1.000
_cell.length_c   1.000
_cell.angle_alpha   90.00
_cell.angle_beta   90.00
_cell.angle_gamma   90.00
#
_symmetry.space_group_name_H-M   'P 1'
#
loop_
_entity.id
_entity.type
_entity.pdbx_description
1 polymer ?
#
loop_
_entity_poly.entity_id
_entity_poly.type
_entity_poly.pdbx_seq_one_letter_code
_entity_poly.pdbx_strand_id
1 'polypeptide(L)'
;MKPTFLMLISTSIIALIYASAEYDECEVCTDLFTEVMQKVDESGEKGEPAVKKMIIEHCKSVKGVDDKKEKLCFFIGAHPDSATSVLGDIAKPLSFHKPPKKVCSQLKERDSQICALKYDKPIDWDSLVLEKMRVKQLKELLLKLGDSCKGCTEKVDYITRINELKPKPKGGEL
;
A
#
# COMPACT_ATOMS: atom_id res chain seq x y z
N MET A 1 -10.52 43.63 -34.38
CA MET A 1 -10.95 42.44 -33.61
C MET A 1 -9.69 41.79 -33.04
N LYS A 2 -9.51 41.80 -31.71
CA LYS A 2 -8.25 41.46 -31.04
C LYS A 2 -8.28 40.01 -30.51
N PRO A 3 -7.18 39.24 -30.64
CA PRO A 3 -7.10 37.82 -30.30
C PRO A 3 -6.78 37.62 -28.81
N THR A 4 -7.65 38.06 -27.91
CA THR A 4 -7.42 37.97 -26.45
C THR A 4 -8.10 36.76 -25.79
N PHE A 5 -8.94 36.01 -26.52
CA PHE A 5 -9.73 34.92 -25.93
C PHE A 5 -9.01 33.56 -25.90
N LEU A 6 -7.93 33.40 -26.67
CA LEU A 6 -7.26 32.10 -26.87
C LEU A 6 -6.16 31.77 -25.84
N MET A 7 -5.79 32.72 -24.96
CA MET A 7 -4.76 32.48 -23.93
C MET A 7 -5.31 31.98 -22.59
N LEU A 8 -6.62 32.06 -22.33
CA LEU A 8 -7.20 31.70 -21.02
C LEU A 8 -7.49 30.20 -20.84
N ILE A 9 -7.48 29.42 -21.92
CA ILE A 9 -7.83 27.98 -21.89
C ILE A 9 -6.59 27.11 -21.57
N SER A 10 -5.39 27.64 -21.75
CA SER A 10 -4.13 26.89 -21.60
C SER A 10 -3.70 26.69 -20.15
N THR A 11 -4.11 27.53 -19.20
CA THR A 11 -3.62 27.48 -17.82
C THR A 11 -4.43 26.52 -16.94
N SER A 12 -5.71 26.29 -17.24
CA SER A 12 -6.56 25.38 -16.47
C SER A 12 -6.23 23.90 -16.66
N ILE A 13 -5.63 23.51 -17.78
CA ILE A 13 -5.30 22.09 -18.06
C ILE A 13 -4.11 21.63 -17.21
N ILE A 14 -3.18 22.53 -16.89
CA ILE A 14 -1.97 22.20 -16.11
C ILE A 14 -2.35 21.86 -14.66
N ALA A 15 -3.39 22.47 -14.09
CA ALA A 15 -3.83 22.19 -12.72
C ALA A 15 -4.40 20.77 -12.54
N LEU A 16 -5.00 20.18 -13.58
CA LEU A 16 -5.57 18.83 -13.51
C LEU A 16 -4.51 17.73 -13.48
N ILE A 17 -3.33 17.96 -14.07
CA ILE A 17 -2.26 16.95 -14.16
C ILE A 17 -1.53 16.79 -12.82
N TYR A 18 -1.44 17.85 -12.00
CA TYR A 18 -0.76 17.76 -10.69
C TYR A 18 -1.56 17.01 -9.63
N ALA A 19 -2.88 16.86 -9.79
CA ALA A 19 -3.73 16.19 -8.79
C ALA A 19 -3.56 14.65 -8.76
N SER A 20 -3.08 14.03 -9.84
CA SER A 20 -3.01 12.56 -9.95
C SER A 20 -1.73 11.93 -9.37
N ALA A 21 -0.77 12.73 -8.88
CA ALA A 21 0.51 12.22 -8.37
C ALA A 21 0.47 11.76 -6.90
N GLU A 22 -0.64 11.99 -6.19
CA GLU A 22 -0.78 11.77 -4.73
C GLU A 22 -1.66 10.55 -4.38
N TYR A 23 -1.86 9.64 -5.35
CA TYR A 23 -2.84 8.55 -5.23
C TYR A 23 -2.30 7.30 -4.52
N ASP A 24 -0.99 7.12 -4.37
CA ASP A 24 -0.36 5.91 -3.79
C ASP A 24 0.43 6.19 -2.49
N GLU A 25 0.11 7.27 -1.78
CA GLU A 25 0.70 7.52 -0.46
C GLU A 25 -0.17 6.89 0.65
N CYS A 26 0.43 6.04 1.49
CA CYS A 26 -0.20 5.42 2.66
C CYS A 26 -1.30 4.36 2.39
N GLU A 27 -1.23 3.60 1.29
CA GLU A 27 -2.21 2.56 0.92
C GLU A 27 -2.52 1.58 2.07
N VAL A 28 -1.49 0.89 2.59
CA VAL A 28 -1.64 -0.10 3.69
C VAL A 28 -2.28 0.52 4.94
N CYS A 29 -1.92 1.77 5.25
CA CYS A 29 -2.48 2.50 6.38
C CYS A 29 -3.95 2.84 6.19
N THR A 30 -4.29 3.33 5.00
CA THR A 30 -5.66 3.72 4.67
C THR A 30 -6.57 2.51 4.68
N ASP A 31 -6.12 1.39 4.12
CA ASP A 31 -6.88 0.15 4.04
C ASP A 31 -7.15 -0.44 5.43
N LEU A 32 -6.12 -0.53 6.28
CA LEU A 32 -6.28 -1.02 7.65
C LEU A 32 -7.33 -0.21 8.42
N PHE A 33 -7.25 1.11 8.40
CA PHE A 33 -8.20 1.94 9.13
C PHE A 33 -9.59 2.00 8.50
N THR A 34 -9.70 1.78 7.18
CA THR A 34 -10.99 1.63 6.51
C THR A 34 -11.70 0.36 6.99
N GLU A 35 -10.98 -0.76 7.05
CA GLU A 35 -11.52 -2.03 7.56
C GLU A 35 -11.87 -1.95 9.06
N VAL A 36 -11.09 -1.22 9.86
CA VAL A 36 -11.43 -0.94 11.26
C VAL A 36 -12.74 -0.16 11.36
N MET A 37 -12.91 0.92 10.57
CA MET A 37 -14.13 1.73 10.61
C MET A 37 -15.36 0.94 10.17
N GLN A 38 -15.22 0.08 9.16
CA GLN A 38 -16.29 -0.83 8.76
C GLN A 38 -16.70 -1.76 9.92
N LYS A 39 -15.72 -2.36 10.63
CA LYS A 39 -16.00 -3.21 11.80
C LYS A 39 -16.67 -2.44 12.94
N VAL A 40 -16.28 -1.18 13.17
CA VAL A 40 -16.94 -0.29 14.14
C VAL A 40 -18.40 -0.08 13.76
N ASP A 41 -18.68 0.25 12.51
CA ASP A 41 -20.04 0.49 12.01
C ASP A 41 -20.91 -0.77 12.12
N GLU A 42 -20.36 -1.95 11.79
CA GLU A 42 -21.03 -3.25 11.92
C GLU A 42 -21.32 -3.62 13.39
N SER A 43 -20.44 -3.24 14.32
CA SER A 43 -20.62 -3.52 15.75
C SER A 43 -21.70 -2.66 16.42
N GLY A 44 -22.00 -1.49 15.86
CA GLY A 44 -22.87 -0.48 16.46
C GLY A 44 -22.25 0.25 17.67
N GLU A 45 -21.05 -0.10 18.10
CA GLU A 45 -20.30 0.60 19.15
C GLU A 45 -19.81 1.97 18.66
N LYS A 46 -19.74 2.97 19.55
CA LYS A 46 -19.40 4.36 19.18
C LYS A 46 -18.32 4.96 20.07
N GLY A 47 -17.67 5.99 19.53
CA GLY A 47 -16.70 6.81 20.24
C GLY A 47 -15.28 6.22 20.26
N GLU A 48 -14.36 6.97 20.85
CA GLU A 48 -12.94 6.61 20.91
C GLU A 48 -12.67 5.21 21.51
N PRO A 49 -13.33 4.77 22.60
CA PRO A 49 -13.10 3.42 23.16
C PRO A 49 -13.44 2.29 22.19
N ALA A 50 -14.54 2.42 21.44
CA ALA A 50 -14.96 1.45 20.44
C ALA A 50 -13.93 1.32 19.33
N VAL A 51 -13.46 2.46 18.80
CA VAL A 51 -12.44 2.47 17.74
C VAL A 51 -11.13 1.87 18.26
N LYS A 52 -10.66 2.21 19.47
CA LYS A 52 -9.45 1.60 20.05
C LYS A 52 -9.54 0.09 20.16
N LYS A 53 -10.67 -0.41 20.67
CA LYS A 53 -10.95 -1.84 20.77
C LYS A 53 -10.87 -2.51 19.40
N MET A 54 -11.55 -1.93 18.40
CA MET A 54 -11.57 -2.48 17.04
C MET A 54 -10.20 -2.44 16.36
N ILE A 55 -9.37 -1.42 16.61
CA ILE A 55 -7.97 -1.40 16.13
C ILE A 55 -7.20 -2.60 16.71
N ILE A 56 -7.27 -2.82 18.02
CA ILE A 56 -6.55 -3.93 18.68
C ILE A 56 -7.06 -5.29 18.18
N GLU A 57 -8.37 -5.48 18.06
CA GLU A 57 -8.97 -6.71 17.56
C GLU A 57 -8.61 -6.96 16.09
N HIS A 58 -8.67 -5.93 15.26
CA HIS A 58 -8.28 -6.02 13.86
C HIS A 58 -6.78 -6.36 13.72
N CYS A 59 -5.92 -5.71 14.50
CA CYS A 59 -4.49 -5.98 14.52
C CYS A 59 -4.14 -7.41 14.98
N LYS A 60 -4.94 -8.01 15.88
CA LYS A 60 -4.83 -9.44 16.20
C LYS A 60 -5.23 -10.32 15.03
N SER A 61 -6.27 -9.94 14.28
CA SER A 61 -6.78 -10.75 13.16
C SER A 61 -5.87 -10.79 11.94
N VAL A 62 -5.03 -9.77 11.73
CA VAL A 62 -4.09 -9.70 10.58
C VAL A 62 -2.73 -10.33 10.88
N LYS A 63 -2.46 -10.67 12.15
CA LYS A 63 -1.17 -11.25 12.58
C LYS A 63 -0.95 -12.61 11.90
N GLY A 64 0.16 -12.74 11.17
CA GLY A 64 0.49 -13.94 10.37
C GLY A 64 -0.41 -14.16 9.15
N VAL A 65 -1.27 -13.20 8.81
CA VAL A 65 -2.18 -13.25 7.64
C VAL A 65 -1.81 -12.16 6.63
N ASP A 66 -1.55 -10.94 7.10
CA ASP A 66 -1.11 -9.80 6.29
C ASP A 66 0.11 -9.13 6.95
N ASP A 67 1.31 -9.48 6.48
CA ASP A 67 2.58 -8.98 7.00
C ASP A 67 2.70 -7.44 6.95
N LYS A 68 2.04 -6.79 5.97
CA LYS A 68 2.13 -5.32 5.83
C LYS A 68 1.26 -4.66 6.90
N LYS A 69 0.03 -5.15 7.11
CA LYS A 69 -0.85 -4.69 8.18
C LYS A 69 -0.30 -5.04 9.56
N GLU A 70 0.31 -6.22 9.74
CA GLU A 70 0.98 -6.58 10.99
C GLU A 70 2.14 -5.61 11.32
N LYS A 71 2.98 -5.28 10.35
CA LYS A 71 4.03 -4.25 10.53
C LYS A 71 3.47 -2.88 10.87
N LEU A 72 2.38 -2.49 10.23
CA LEU A 72 1.69 -1.24 10.57
C LEU A 72 1.18 -1.26 12.02
N CYS A 73 0.51 -2.35 12.43
CA CYS A 73 0.04 -2.54 13.79
C CYS A 73 1.18 -2.46 14.82
N PHE A 74 2.38 -2.95 14.46
CA PHE A 74 3.58 -2.79 15.27
C PHE A 74 4.02 -1.31 15.36
N PHE A 75 4.07 -0.57 14.25
CA PHE A 75 4.47 0.85 14.23
C PHE A 75 3.53 1.75 15.04
N ILE A 76 2.22 1.51 14.99
CA ILE A 76 1.24 2.29 15.77
C ILE A 76 1.10 1.80 17.21
N GLY A 77 1.80 0.73 17.59
CA GLY A 77 1.72 0.13 18.92
C GLY A 77 0.31 -0.39 19.23
N ALA A 78 -0.30 -1.15 18.34
CA ALA A 78 -1.62 -1.76 18.53
C ALA A 78 -1.53 -3.17 19.16
N HIS A 79 -0.84 -3.30 20.30
CA HIS A 79 -0.80 -4.53 21.09
C HIS A 79 -1.77 -4.43 22.29
N PRO A 80 -2.33 -5.54 22.81
CA PRO A 80 -3.14 -5.52 24.04
C PRO A 80 -2.47 -4.86 25.25
N ASP A 81 -1.13 -4.87 25.32
CA ASP A 81 -0.35 -4.24 26.39
C ASP A 81 0.04 -2.77 26.10
N SER A 82 -0.35 -2.25 24.94
CA SER A 82 0.04 -0.92 24.50
C SER A 82 -0.86 0.16 25.09
N ALA A 83 -0.42 0.75 26.20
CA ALA A 83 -1.00 1.95 26.80
C ALA A 83 -0.51 3.23 26.08
N THR A 84 -0.53 3.28 24.75
CA THR A 84 0.11 4.37 24.00
C THR A 84 -0.83 5.56 23.77
N SER A 85 -0.29 6.76 23.95
CA SER A 85 -0.89 8.02 23.48
C SER A 85 -1.20 7.99 21.98
N VAL A 86 -0.43 7.22 21.20
CA VAL A 86 -0.55 7.04 19.75
C VAL A 86 -1.91 6.46 19.35
N LEU A 87 -2.43 5.44 20.05
CA LEU A 87 -3.77 4.91 19.75
C LEU A 87 -4.87 5.94 20.04
N GLY A 88 -4.67 6.83 21.02
CA GLY A 88 -5.57 7.97 21.25
C GLY A 88 -5.56 8.96 20.09
N ASP A 89 -4.37 9.31 19.60
CA ASP A 89 -4.18 10.23 18.46
C ASP A 89 -4.79 9.70 17.16
N ILE A 90 -5.00 8.39 17.06
CA ILE A 90 -5.64 7.71 15.91
C ILE A 90 -7.15 7.53 16.14
N ALA A 91 -7.52 6.93 17.27
CA ALA A 91 -8.91 6.55 17.54
C ALA A 91 -9.82 7.76 17.71
N LYS A 92 -9.31 8.85 18.31
CA LYS A 92 -10.09 10.07 18.53
C LYS A 92 -10.54 10.70 17.20
N PRO A 93 -9.67 11.03 16.23
CA PRO A 93 -10.12 11.58 14.96
C PRO A 93 -10.98 10.60 14.15
N LEU A 94 -10.68 9.29 14.18
CA LEU A 94 -11.51 8.27 13.53
C LEU A 94 -12.92 8.20 14.12
N SER A 95 -13.06 8.32 15.44
CA SER A 95 -14.38 8.35 16.11
C SER A 95 -15.24 9.55 15.69
N PHE A 96 -14.59 10.66 15.29
CA PHE A 96 -15.25 11.82 14.68
C PHE A 96 -15.37 11.71 13.16
N HIS A 97 -15.21 10.52 12.61
CA HIS A 97 -15.36 10.22 11.18
C HIS A 97 -14.37 11.01 10.30
N LYS A 98 -13.20 11.38 10.85
CA LYS A 98 -12.10 11.87 10.02
C LYS A 98 -11.71 10.74 9.05
N PRO A 99 -11.59 11.01 7.74
CA PRO A 99 -11.24 9.97 6.78
C PRO A 99 -9.90 9.29 7.12
N PRO A 100 -9.79 7.95 7.02
CA PRO A 100 -8.56 7.19 7.22
C PRO A 100 -7.33 7.79 6.54
N LYS A 101 -7.46 8.18 5.27
CA LYS A 101 -6.37 8.81 4.51
C LYS A 101 -5.77 10.03 5.23
N LYS A 102 -6.61 10.91 5.79
CA LYS A 102 -6.15 12.10 6.52
C LYS A 102 -5.47 11.74 7.84
N VAL A 103 -5.96 10.71 8.54
CA VAL A 103 -5.31 10.21 9.75
C VAL A 103 -3.93 9.65 9.41
N CYS A 104 -3.81 8.88 8.34
CA CYS A 104 -2.54 8.36 7.84
C CYS A 104 -1.56 9.46 7.43
N SER A 105 -2.01 10.54 6.78
CA SER A 105 -1.15 11.70 6.48
C SER A 105 -0.59 12.35 7.76
N GLN A 106 -1.39 12.46 8.83
CA GLN A 106 -0.91 12.98 10.11
C GLN A 106 0.08 12.02 10.79
N LEU A 107 -0.14 10.71 10.67
CA LEU A 107 0.80 9.71 11.15
C LEU A 107 2.12 9.74 10.38
N LYS A 108 2.10 9.99 9.07
CA LYS A 108 3.29 10.16 8.22
C LYS A 108 4.22 11.25 8.72
N GLU A 109 3.66 12.36 9.21
CA GLU A 109 4.43 13.49 9.77
C GLU A 109 5.16 13.09 11.06
N ARG A 110 4.67 12.07 11.78
CA ARG A 110 5.28 11.55 13.00
C ARG A 110 6.27 10.44 12.70
N ASP A 111 5.89 9.54 11.82
CA ASP A 111 6.70 8.42 11.36
C ASP A 111 6.43 8.14 9.88
N SER A 112 7.39 8.54 9.04
CA SER A 112 7.33 8.33 7.59
C SER A 112 7.30 6.84 7.19
N GLN A 113 7.72 5.92 8.06
CA GLN A 113 7.72 4.48 7.78
C GLN A 113 6.29 3.92 7.65
N ILE A 114 5.31 4.53 8.33
CA ILE A 114 3.89 4.14 8.29
C ILE A 114 3.37 4.16 6.85
N CYS A 115 3.65 5.24 6.12
CA CYS A 115 3.20 5.40 4.73
C CYS A 115 4.16 4.85 3.69
N ALA A 116 5.35 4.40 4.11
CA ALA A 116 6.28 3.67 3.25
C ALA A 116 5.86 2.20 3.06
N LEU A 117 4.99 1.67 3.92
CA LEU A 117 4.38 0.36 3.75
C LEU A 117 3.47 0.35 2.52
N LYS A 118 3.76 -0.55 1.58
CA LYS A 118 3.00 -0.77 0.35
C LYS A 118 2.74 -2.26 0.18
N TYR A 119 1.61 -2.60 -0.42
CA TYR A 119 1.38 -3.94 -0.90
C TYR A 119 2.36 -4.27 -2.02
N ASP A 120 2.75 -5.53 -2.09
CA ASP A 120 3.60 -5.98 -3.17
C ASP A 120 2.75 -5.99 -4.44
N LYS A 121 3.00 -5.02 -5.34
CA LYS A 121 2.28 -4.96 -6.61
C LYS A 121 2.50 -6.27 -7.36
N PRO A 122 1.42 -6.92 -7.86
CA PRO A 122 1.56 -8.11 -8.66
C PRO A 122 2.48 -7.82 -9.86
N ILE A 123 3.24 -8.83 -10.25
CA ILE A 123 4.16 -8.73 -11.40
C ILE A 123 3.29 -8.70 -12.66
N ASP A 124 3.25 -7.56 -13.34
CA ASP A 124 2.66 -7.45 -14.67
C ASP A 124 3.60 -8.09 -15.70
N TRP A 125 3.30 -9.33 -16.04
CA TRP A 125 4.13 -10.12 -16.93
C TRP A 125 4.01 -9.74 -18.41
N ASP A 126 3.00 -8.95 -18.78
CA ASP A 126 2.72 -8.61 -20.19
C ASP A 126 3.49 -7.35 -20.61
N SER A 127 3.74 -6.42 -19.67
CA SER A 127 4.59 -5.24 -19.93
C SER A 127 6.09 -5.49 -19.70
N LEU A 128 6.47 -6.62 -19.10
CA LEU A 128 7.85 -6.93 -18.77
C LEU A 128 8.67 -7.42 -19.96
N VAL A 129 9.68 -6.64 -20.36
CA VAL A 129 10.70 -7.06 -21.34
C VAL A 129 11.99 -7.44 -20.61
N LEU A 130 12.11 -8.71 -20.21
CA LEU A 130 13.24 -9.23 -19.42
C LEU A 130 14.60 -8.96 -20.07
N GLU A 131 14.67 -9.01 -21.41
CA GLU A 131 15.89 -8.72 -22.18
C GLU A 131 16.40 -7.29 -22.00
N LYS A 132 15.52 -6.33 -21.70
CA LYS A 132 15.89 -4.92 -21.48
C LYS A 132 16.26 -4.63 -20.02
N MET A 133 16.02 -5.57 -19.10
CA MET A 133 16.32 -5.40 -17.69
C MET A 133 17.82 -5.58 -17.39
N ARG A 134 18.32 -4.86 -16.38
CA ARG A 134 19.67 -5.08 -15.85
C ARG A 134 19.68 -6.33 -14.98
N VAL A 135 20.82 -7.02 -14.87
CA VAL A 135 20.99 -8.22 -14.02
C VAL A 135 20.53 -7.98 -12.57
N LYS A 136 20.76 -6.78 -12.02
CA LYS A 136 20.27 -6.40 -10.70
C LYS A 136 18.73 -6.48 -10.60
N GLN A 137 18.01 -5.98 -11.60
CA GLN A 137 16.55 -6.01 -11.62
C GLN A 137 16.01 -7.43 -11.82
N LEU A 138 16.71 -8.27 -12.60
CA LEU A 138 16.37 -9.69 -12.74
C LEU A 138 16.56 -10.45 -11.41
N LYS A 139 17.62 -10.15 -10.65
CA LYS A 139 17.83 -10.70 -9.30
C LYS A 139 16.73 -10.27 -8.32
N GLU A 140 16.35 -9.00 -8.33
CA GLU A 140 15.25 -8.49 -7.52
C GLU A 140 13.91 -9.18 -7.88
N LEU A 141 13.67 -9.43 -9.17
CA LEU A 141 12.48 -10.15 -9.62
C LEU A 141 12.49 -11.62 -9.17
N LEU A 142 13.62 -12.31 -9.27
CA LEU A 142 13.76 -13.68 -8.73
C LEU A 142 13.48 -13.73 -7.23
N LEU A 143 14.02 -12.77 -6.46
CA LEU A 143 13.78 -12.70 -5.01
C LEU A 143 12.29 -12.51 -4.70
N LYS A 144 11.59 -11.69 -5.48
CA LYS A 144 10.12 -11.54 -5.36
C LYS A 144 9.37 -12.84 -5.68
N LEU A 145 9.92 -13.69 -6.56
CA LEU A 145 9.40 -15.01 -6.87
C LEU A 145 9.83 -16.08 -5.85
N GLY A 146 10.59 -15.71 -4.81
CA GLY A 146 11.09 -16.63 -3.80
C GLY A 146 12.33 -17.43 -4.21
N ASP A 147 13.03 -17.02 -5.27
CA ASP A 147 14.26 -17.67 -5.75
C ASP A 147 15.45 -16.69 -5.74
N SER A 148 16.67 -17.21 -5.65
CA SER A 148 17.92 -16.43 -5.72
C SER A 148 18.86 -16.90 -6.84
N CYS A 149 18.49 -17.94 -7.59
CA CYS A 149 19.28 -18.63 -8.62
C CYS A 149 20.79 -18.72 -8.30
N LYS A 150 21.18 -19.68 -7.47
CA LYS A 150 22.57 -19.88 -7.01
C LYS A 150 23.57 -20.23 -8.12
N GLY A 151 23.12 -20.62 -9.32
CA GLY A 151 23.96 -21.02 -10.45
C GLY A 151 23.91 -20.10 -11.68
N CYS A 152 23.17 -18.99 -11.63
CA CYS A 152 23.06 -18.07 -12.78
C CYS A 152 24.34 -17.21 -12.90
N THR A 153 25.16 -17.43 -13.94
CA THR A 153 26.38 -16.65 -14.18
C THR A 153 26.17 -15.57 -15.23
N GLU A 154 25.36 -15.85 -16.25
CA GLU A 154 25.09 -14.94 -17.36
C GLU A 154 23.67 -14.38 -17.31
N LYS A 155 23.45 -13.24 -17.96
CA LYS A 155 22.13 -12.59 -18.00
C LYS A 155 21.03 -13.52 -18.55
N VAL A 156 21.39 -14.37 -19.51
CA VAL A 156 20.47 -15.34 -20.12
C VAL A 156 19.98 -16.35 -19.08
N ASP A 157 20.85 -16.81 -18.17
CA ASP A 157 20.48 -17.76 -17.11
C ASP A 157 19.39 -17.19 -16.19
N TYR A 158 19.53 -15.91 -15.81
CA TYR A 158 18.53 -15.22 -14.99
C TYR A 158 17.19 -15.11 -15.71
N ILE A 159 17.19 -14.78 -17.01
CA ILE A 159 15.97 -14.66 -17.82
C ILE A 159 15.28 -16.02 -17.94
N THR A 160 16.03 -17.07 -18.24
CA THR A 160 15.51 -18.44 -18.33
C THR A 160 14.85 -18.87 -17.03
N ARG A 161 15.53 -18.64 -15.89
CA ARG A 161 14.98 -19.00 -14.57
C ARG A 161 13.70 -18.25 -14.22
N ILE A 162 13.62 -16.97 -14.57
CA ILE A 162 12.41 -16.16 -14.36
C ILE A 162 11.25 -16.70 -15.20
N ASN A 163 11.50 -17.11 -16.45
CA ASN A 163 10.48 -17.68 -17.32
C ASN A 163 9.96 -19.04 -16.83
N GLU A 164 10.79 -19.85 -16.17
CA GLU A 164 10.36 -21.11 -15.53
C GLU A 164 9.41 -20.87 -14.34
N LEU A 165 9.68 -19.80 -13.58
CA LEU A 165 8.90 -19.42 -12.39
C LEU A 165 7.66 -18.59 -12.72
N LYS A 166 7.60 -17.98 -13.92
CA LYS A 166 6.43 -17.23 -14.37
C LYS A 166 5.20 -18.16 -14.36
N PRO A 167 4.08 -17.77 -13.72
CA PRO A 167 2.85 -18.55 -13.78
C PRO A 167 2.41 -18.68 -15.24
N LYS A 168 2.26 -19.92 -15.71
CA LYS A 168 1.71 -20.17 -17.05
C LYS A 168 0.25 -19.72 -17.05
N PRO A 169 -0.23 -19.07 -18.12
CA PRO A 169 -1.66 -18.80 -18.25
C PRO A 169 -2.39 -20.13 -18.13
N LYS A 170 -3.36 -20.22 -17.22
CA LYS A 170 -4.30 -21.35 -17.22
C LYS A 170 -4.99 -21.31 -18.58
N GLY A 171 -4.65 -22.26 -19.43
CA GLY A 171 -5.24 -22.38 -20.75
C GLY A 171 -6.75 -22.33 -20.61
N GLY A 172 -7.38 -21.40 -21.32
CA GLY A 172 -8.78 -21.56 -21.66
C GLY A 172 -8.89 -22.86 -22.42
N GLU A 173 -9.61 -23.82 -21.85
CA GLU A 173 -10.21 -24.90 -22.60
C GLU A 173 -11.04 -24.24 -23.72
N LEU A 174 -10.62 -24.48 -24.97
CA LEU A 174 -11.46 -24.39 -26.16
C LEU A 174 -12.04 -25.77 -26.41
#